data_AF-A0A2N2IL42-F1
#
_entry.id   AF-A0A2N2IL42-F1
#
_cell.length_a   1.000
_cell.length_b   1.000
_cell.length_c   1.000
_cell.angle_alpha   90.00
_cell.angle_beta   90.00
_cell.angle_gamma   90.00
#
_symmetry.space_group_name_H-M   'P 1'
#
loop_
_entity.id
_entity.type
_entity.pdbx_description
1 polymer ?
#
loop_
_entity_poly.entity_id
_entity_poly.type
_entity_poly.pdbx_seq_one_letter_code
_entity_poly.pdbx_strand_id
1 'polypeptide(L)'
;EDPRQGAHPEWGTLIFNYGRKEVQNFLIANALFWMDKFHIDGLRVDAVASMLYLDYARNEGEWIPNIYGGKENIDAIEFIKHMNAIIYGRFPEALMIAEESTSFFGVSKPLNWGGLGFGYKWNMGWMNDILGYFSKEPIFRKYHHNALTFSLLYAFTENFILPMSHDEVVHGKRSLLFKMPGDMWQKFANLRLLFFFLWTHPGKKLLFMGAEFGQISEWYCKVSLDWHLTEQNTMHQQLQKFVQQLNAVYKETRPLWEVDFSFDGFRWMDFRDVDNSIIAFCRQGKDPKDHVVCLLNFTPQVLHDYKLGVPAPGWYQEILSTDTAEFGGSNVFNPDRKQAIAEPFGEAPCHIMVSVPPLGGIIVKPV
;
A
#
# COMPACT_ATOMS: atom_id res chain seq x y z
N GLU A 1 -9.59 -16.73 -33.54
CA GLU A 1 -9.25 -17.80 -34.50
C GLU A 1 -7.79 -18.25 -34.34
N ASP A 2 -6.83 -17.37 -34.03
CA ASP A 2 -5.47 -17.80 -33.66
C ASP A 2 -5.34 -18.08 -32.14
N PRO A 3 -5.09 -19.33 -31.70
CA PRO A 3 -4.96 -19.66 -30.28
C PRO A 3 -3.74 -19.01 -29.60
N ARG A 4 -2.71 -18.59 -30.35
CA ARG A 4 -1.55 -17.86 -29.81
C ARG A 4 -1.93 -16.48 -29.28
N GLN A 5 -3.04 -15.91 -29.76
CA GLN A 5 -3.56 -14.62 -29.31
C GLN A 5 -4.91 -14.75 -28.58
N GLY A 6 -5.58 -15.90 -28.72
CA GLY A 6 -6.95 -16.13 -28.23
C GLY A 6 -7.06 -16.98 -26.97
N ALA A 7 -5.97 -17.44 -26.37
CA ALA A 7 -5.99 -18.28 -25.17
C ALA A 7 -4.84 -17.98 -24.20
N HIS A 8 -5.10 -18.04 -22.90
CA HIS A 8 -4.07 -18.07 -21.87
C HIS A 8 -3.64 -19.53 -21.63
N PRO A 9 -2.43 -19.94 -22.06
CA PRO A 9 -2.03 -21.35 -22.06
C PRO A 9 -1.92 -21.94 -20.65
N GLU A 10 -1.37 -21.20 -19.70
CA GLU A 10 -1.21 -21.68 -18.31
C GLU A 10 -2.54 -21.75 -17.54
N TRP A 11 -3.54 -20.95 -17.93
CA TRP A 11 -4.83 -20.87 -17.22
C TRP A 11 -5.91 -21.73 -17.86
N GLY A 12 -5.71 -22.18 -19.11
CA GLY A 12 -6.74 -22.90 -19.87
C GLY A 12 -7.98 -22.06 -20.19
N THR A 13 -7.84 -20.74 -20.30
CA THR A 13 -8.93 -19.78 -20.56
C THR A 13 -8.78 -19.10 -21.91
N LEU A 14 -9.86 -18.47 -22.40
CA LEU A 14 -9.90 -17.74 -23.67
C LEU A 14 -9.72 -16.23 -23.46
N ILE A 15 -9.10 -15.58 -24.44
CA ILE A 15 -8.88 -14.13 -24.47
C ILE A 15 -9.95 -13.49 -25.37
N PHE A 16 -10.56 -12.41 -24.91
CA PHE A 16 -11.49 -11.63 -25.73
C PHE A 16 -10.79 -11.04 -26.96
N ASN A 17 -11.46 -11.06 -28.11
CA ASN A 17 -10.96 -10.38 -29.30
C ASN A 17 -11.22 -8.87 -29.21
N TYR A 18 -10.29 -8.15 -28.59
CA TYR A 18 -10.40 -6.70 -28.36
C TYR A 18 -10.45 -5.89 -29.66
N GLY A 19 -9.96 -6.40 -30.79
CA GLY A 19 -10.06 -5.71 -32.09
C GLY A 19 -11.49 -5.69 -32.66
N ARG A 20 -12.36 -6.60 -32.21
CA ARG A 20 -13.74 -6.72 -32.71
C ARG A 20 -14.69 -5.76 -31.99
N LYS A 21 -15.36 -4.90 -32.76
CA LYS A 21 -16.22 -3.82 -32.22
C LYS A 21 -17.37 -4.32 -31.34
N GLU A 22 -18.01 -5.43 -31.69
CA GLU A 22 -19.10 -5.98 -30.88
C GLU A 22 -18.59 -6.52 -29.54
N VAL A 23 -17.36 -7.07 -29.51
CA VAL A 23 -16.72 -7.55 -28.28
C VAL A 23 -16.33 -6.37 -27.39
N GLN A 24 -15.73 -5.30 -27.95
CA GLN A 24 -15.46 -4.07 -27.19
C GLN A 24 -16.76 -3.50 -26.60
N ASN A 25 -17.81 -3.39 -27.41
CA ASN A 25 -19.09 -2.86 -26.97
C ASN A 25 -19.71 -3.71 -25.86
N PHE A 26 -19.65 -5.04 -25.98
CA PHE A 26 -20.11 -5.95 -24.92
C PHE A 26 -19.40 -5.67 -23.59
N LEU A 27 -18.07 -5.57 -23.60
CA LEU A 27 -17.27 -5.36 -22.39
C LEU A 27 -17.47 -3.95 -21.79
N ILE A 28 -17.47 -2.90 -22.63
CA ILE A 28 -17.68 -1.52 -22.17
C ILE A 28 -19.11 -1.35 -21.64
N ALA A 29 -20.12 -1.87 -22.35
CA ALA A 29 -21.50 -1.82 -21.89
C ALA A 29 -21.68 -2.60 -20.58
N ASN A 30 -20.94 -3.70 -20.37
CA ASN A 30 -20.95 -4.43 -19.10
C ASN A 30 -20.38 -3.60 -17.94
N ALA A 31 -19.25 -2.92 -18.15
CA ALA A 31 -18.67 -2.03 -17.14
C ALA A 31 -19.64 -0.90 -16.76
N LEU A 32 -20.27 -0.26 -17.76
CA LEU A 32 -21.28 0.77 -17.54
C LEU A 32 -22.55 0.22 -16.87
N PHE A 33 -22.95 -1.00 -17.20
CA PHE A 33 -24.14 -1.64 -16.63
C PHE A 33 -24.04 -1.80 -15.12
N TRP A 34 -22.86 -2.18 -14.60
CA TRP A 34 -22.66 -2.28 -13.16
C TRP A 34 -22.79 -0.91 -12.47
N MET A 35 -22.18 0.13 -13.04
CA MET A 35 -22.28 1.48 -12.49
C MET A 35 -23.71 2.04 -12.58
N ASP A 36 -24.38 1.87 -13.71
CA ASP A 36 -25.74 2.39 -13.93
C ASP A 36 -26.82 1.63 -13.14
N LYS A 37 -26.73 0.29 -13.05
CA LYS A 37 -27.80 -0.52 -12.43
C LYS A 37 -27.55 -0.89 -10.98
N PHE A 38 -26.29 -1.01 -10.58
CA PHE A 38 -25.91 -1.41 -9.23
C PHE A 38 -25.24 -0.28 -8.45
N HIS A 39 -25.03 0.89 -9.08
CA HIS A 39 -24.49 2.08 -8.45
C HIS A 39 -23.15 1.82 -7.75
N ILE A 40 -22.29 0.97 -8.33
CA ILE A 40 -20.94 0.75 -7.81
C ILE A 40 -20.06 1.97 -8.13
N ASP A 41 -19.20 2.36 -7.19
CA ASP A 41 -18.36 3.55 -7.30
C ASP A 41 -17.07 3.33 -8.10
N GLY A 42 -16.77 2.09 -8.51
CA GLY A 42 -15.52 1.80 -9.19
C GLY A 42 -15.33 0.35 -9.59
N LEU A 43 -14.29 0.12 -10.39
CA LEU A 43 -13.87 -1.18 -10.90
C LEU A 43 -12.38 -1.38 -10.68
N ARG A 44 -12.01 -2.58 -10.25
CA ARG A 44 -10.62 -3.04 -10.26
C ARG A 44 -10.43 -4.09 -11.35
N VAL A 45 -9.45 -3.90 -12.23
CA VAL A 45 -9.06 -4.88 -13.24
C VAL A 45 -7.83 -5.64 -12.75
N ASP A 46 -7.97 -6.96 -12.63
CA ASP A 46 -6.88 -7.89 -12.32
C ASP A 46 -5.95 -8.10 -13.51
N ALA A 47 -4.69 -8.43 -13.24
CA ALA A 47 -3.75 -8.98 -14.20
C ALA A 47 -3.74 -8.22 -15.54
N VAL A 48 -3.70 -6.88 -15.49
CA VAL A 48 -3.76 -6.02 -16.69
C VAL A 48 -2.62 -6.36 -17.65
N ALA A 49 -1.46 -6.78 -17.12
CA ALA A 49 -0.34 -7.28 -17.93
C ALA A 49 -0.73 -8.42 -18.88
N SER A 50 -1.66 -9.29 -18.47
CA SER A 50 -2.16 -10.40 -19.30
C SER A 50 -2.92 -9.92 -20.54
N MET A 51 -3.48 -8.71 -20.49
CA MET A 51 -4.12 -8.04 -21.62
C MET A 51 -3.09 -7.30 -22.49
N LEU A 52 -2.13 -6.62 -21.85
CA LEU A 52 -1.21 -5.68 -22.51
C LEU A 52 -0.15 -6.35 -23.39
N TYR A 53 0.17 -7.62 -23.13
CA TYR A 53 1.31 -8.28 -23.75
C TYR A 53 0.92 -9.56 -24.50
N LEU A 54 1.33 -9.64 -25.77
CA LEU A 54 1.14 -10.79 -26.65
C LEU A 54 2.03 -11.98 -26.25
N ASP A 55 3.14 -11.73 -25.55
CA ASP A 55 4.06 -12.75 -25.02
C ASP A 55 3.74 -13.18 -23.58
N TYR A 56 2.62 -12.71 -22.98
CA TYR A 56 2.28 -13.04 -21.60
C TYR A 56 2.10 -14.56 -21.40
N ALA A 57 2.91 -15.14 -20.51
CA ALA A 57 2.96 -16.58 -20.21
C ALA A 57 3.16 -17.46 -21.46
N ARG A 58 4.00 -17.01 -22.41
CA ARG A 58 4.34 -17.74 -23.63
C ARG A 58 5.85 -17.76 -23.85
N ASN A 59 6.37 -18.88 -24.36
CA ASN A 59 7.77 -19.01 -24.72
C ASN A 59 8.07 -18.35 -26.08
N GLU A 60 9.37 -18.21 -26.39
CA GLU A 60 9.80 -17.79 -27.72
C GLU A 60 9.26 -18.73 -28.81
N GLY A 61 8.69 -18.15 -29.87
CA GLY A 61 8.03 -18.90 -30.95
C GLY A 61 6.56 -19.26 -30.71
N GLU A 62 6.04 -19.07 -29.49
CA GLU A 62 4.64 -19.37 -29.14
C GLU A 62 3.70 -18.14 -29.26
N TRP A 63 4.23 -16.98 -29.63
CA TRP A 63 3.47 -15.74 -29.82
C TRP A 63 3.87 -15.05 -31.13
N ILE A 64 3.07 -14.06 -31.56
CA ILE A 64 3.29 -13.29 -32.78
C ILE A 64 3.38 -11.81 -32.41
N PRO A 65 4.36 -11.06 -32.94
CA PRO A 65 4.45 -9.63 -32.72
C PRO A 65 3.28 -8.87 -33.35
N ASN A 66 3.03 -7.67 -32.81
CA ASN A 66 2.08 -6.73 -33.36
C ASN A 66 2.56 -6.18 -34.72
N ILE A 67 1.73 -5.35 -35.36
CA ILE A 67 2.01 -4.75 -36.68
C ILE A 67 3.27 -3.88 -36.73
N TYR A 68 3.83 -3.49 -35.59
CA TYR A 68 5.06 -2.71 -35.45
C TYR A 68 6.27 -3.56 -35.02
N GLY A 69 6.12 -4.88 -34.92
CA GLY A 69 7.18 -5.80 -34.49
C GLY A 69 7.35 -5.91 -32.97
N GLY A 70 6.51 -5.24 -32.18
CA GLY A 70 6.55 -5.26 -30.71
C GLY A 70 5.69 -6.35 -30.09
N LYS A 71 5.76 -6.47 -28.76
CA LYS A 71 4.98 -7.42 -27.96
C LYS A 71 3.69 -6.84 -27.39
N GLU A 72 3.48 -5.54 -27.57
CA GLU A 72 2.34 -4.82 -27.05
C GLU A 72 1.07 -5.22 -27.81
N ASN A 73 0.03 -5.60 -27.08
CA ASN A 73 -1.28 -5.88 -27.64
C ASN A 73 -2.03 -4.57 -27.90
N ILE A 74 -1.87 -4.02 -29.11
CA ILE A 74 -2.41 -2.72 -29.51
C ILE A 74 -3.93 -2.66 -29.33
N ASP A 75 -4.65 -3.73 -29.70
CA ASP A 75 -6.10 -3.78 -29.57
C ASP A 75 -6.55 -3.73 -28.11
N ALA A 76 -5.84 -4.43 -27.21
CA ALA A 76 -6.14 -4.40 -25.77
C ALA A 76 -5.83 -3.03 -25.15
N ILE A 77 -4.70 -2.41 -25.54
CA ILE A 77 -4.31 -1.07 -25.08
C ILE A 77 -5.38 -0.05 -25.47
N GLU A 78 -5.78 -0.03 -26.74
CA GLU A 78 -6.80 0.90 -27.23
C GLU A 78 -8.18 0.61 -26.64
N PHE A 79 -8.52 -0.66 -26.42
CA PHE A 79 -9.72 -1.05 -25.67
C PHE A 79 -9.74 -0.47 -24.25
N ILE A 80 -8.65 -0.62 -23.48
CA ILE A 80 -8.55 -0.12 -22.10
C ILE A 80 -8.70 1.41 -22.08
N LYS A 81 -7.98 2.11 -22.98
CA LYS A 81 -8.09 3.57 -23.09
C LYS A 81 -9.52 4.01 -23.42
N HIS A 82 -10.15 3.34 -24.38
CA HIS A 82 -11.52 3.64 -24.79
C HIS A 82 -12.53 3.37 -23.66
N MET A 83 -12.39 2.24 -22.96
CA MET A 83 -13.22 1.90 -21.80
C MET A 83 -13.11 2.98 -20.70
N ASN A 84 -11.89 3.35 -20.31
CA ASN A 84 -11.68 4.39 -19.29
C ASN A 84 -12.24 5.74 -19.74
N ALA A 85 -12.04 6.15 -21.00
CA ALA A 85 -12.61 7.39 -21.55
C ALA A 85 -14.14 7.44 -21.42
N ILE A 86 -14.80 6.35 -21.78
CA ILE A 86 -16.26 6.25 -21.75
C ILE A 86 -16.79 6.21 -20.31
N ILE A 87 -16.10 5.49 -19.42
CA ILE A 87 -16.47 5.42 -18.00
C ILE A 87 -16.38 6.80 -17.36
N TYR A 88 -15.23 7.48 -17.44
CA TYR A 88 -15.09 8.83 -16.85
C TYR A 88 -16.00 9.88 -17.50
N GLY A 89 -16.32 9.72 -18.78
CA GLY A 89 -17.28 10.59 -19.47
C GLY A 89 -18.71 10.48 -18.93
N ARG A 90 -19.09 9.33 -18.36
CA ARG A 90 -20.43 9.09 -17.79
C ARG A 90 -20.46 9.14 -16.26
N PHE A 91 -19.39 8.72 -15.62
CA PHE A 91 -19.21 8.62 -14.18
C PHE A 91 -17.87 9.27 -13.80
N PRO A 92 -17.81 10.62 -13.72
CA PRO A 92 -16.55 11.35 -13.52
C PRO A 92 -15.81 11.02 -12.21
N GLU A 93 -16.54 10.54 -11.21
CA GLU A 93 -16.02 10.20 -9.88
C GLU A 93 -15.67 8.71 -9.74
N ALA A 94 -15.82 7.90 -10.80
CA ALA A 94 -15.59 6.47 -10.74
C ALA A 94 -14.12 6.12 -10.42
N LEU A 95 -13.91 5.14 -9.56
CA LEU A 95 -12.59 4.63 -9.22
C LEU A 95 -12.20 3.53 -10.22
N MET A 96 -11.34 3.85 -11.20
CA MET A 96 -10.74 2.84 -12.08
C MET A 96 -9.37 2.43 -11.55
N ILE A 97 -9.22 1.17 -11.14
CA ILE A 97 -8.03 0.65 -10.46
C ILE A 97 -7.43 -0.50 -11.28
N ALA A 98 -6.13 -0.45 -11.54
CA ALA A 98 -5.40 -1.52 -12.21
C ALA A 98 -4.47 -2.27 -11.24
N GLU A 99 -4.49 -3.60 -11.31
CA GLU A 99 -3.33 -4.41 -10.91
C GLU A 99 -2.52 -4.73 -12.19
N GLU A 100 -1.31 -4.18 -12.25
CA GLU A 100 -0.41 -4.30 -13.39
C GLU A 100 1.00 -4.56 -12.84
N SER A 101 1.48 -5.79 -13.02
CA SER A 101 2.67 -6.33 -12.36
C SER A 101 3.96 -6.19 -13.18
N THR A 102 3.92 -5.48 -14.30
CA THR A 102 5.11 -5.08 -15.07
C THR A 102 5.43 -3.59 -14.86
N SER A 103 6.41 -3.10 -15.61
CA SER A 103 6.83 -1.70 -15.63
C SER A 103 6.14 -0.87 -16.72
N PHE A 104 4.90 -1.21 -17.10
CA PHE A 104 4.16 -0.44 -18.10
C PHE A 104 4.03 1.03 -17.64
N PHE A 105 4.41 1.96 -18.51
CA PHE A 105 4.41 3.38 -18.18
C PHE A 105 3.01 3.98 -18.30
N GLY A 106 2.61 4.79 -17.32
CA GLY A 106 1.42 5.63 -17.42
C GLY A 106 0.11 4.87 -17.21
N VAL A 107 0.12 3.81 -16.40
CA VAL A 107 -1.09 3.01 -16.13
C VAL A 107 -2.19 3.89 -15.54
N SER A 108 -1.84 4.71 -14.53
CA SER A 108 -2.77 5.62 -13.85
C SER A 108 -2.61 7.08 -14.28
N LYS A 109 -2.18 7.29 -15.54
CA LYS A 109 -2.06 8.63 -16.13
C LYS A 109 -3.21 8.92 -17.10
N PRO A 110 -3.57 10.21 -17.28
CA PRO A 110 -4.55 10.63 -18.26
C PRO A 110 -4.21 10.18 -19.69
N LEU A 111 -5.26 9.96 -20.49
CA LEU A 111 -5.14 9.51 -21.88
C LEU A 111 -4.39 10.53 -22.77
N ASN A 112 -4.62 11.82 -22.54
CA ASN A 112 -3.96 12.91 -23.29
C ASN A 112 -2.45 13.01 -23.00
N TRP A 113 -1.95 12.30 -21.98
CA TRP A 113 -0.52 12.17 -21.66
C TRP A 113 0.05 10.81 -22.08
N GLY A 114 -0.71 10.03 -22.86
CA GLY A 114 -0.30 8.71 -23.32
C GLY A 114 -0.56 7.57 -22.33
N GLY A 115 -1.26 7.83 -21.22
CA GLY A 115 -1.58 6.81 -20.22
C GLY A 115 -2.72 5.86 -20.63
N LEU A 116 -2.93 4.82 -19.81
CA LEU A 116 -4.07 3.89 -19.97
C LEU A 116 -5.38 4.46 -19.43
N GLY A 117 -5.31 5.55 -18.66
CA GLY A 117 -6.48 6.24 -18.12
C GLY A 117 -7.05 5.63 -16.85
N PHE A 118 -6.37 4.70 -16.16
CA PHE A 118 -6.81 4.32 -14.82
C PHE A 118 -6.65 5.50 -13.84
N GLY A 119 -7.47 5.52 -12.80
CA GLY A 119 -7.31 6.48 -11.70
C GLY A 119 -6.20 6.07 -10.73
N TYR A 120 -6.02 4.75 -10.56
CA TYR A 120 -5.03 4.19 -9.64
C TYR A 120 -4.36 2.91 -10.16
N LYS A 121 -3.15 2.63 -9.66
CA LYS A 121 -2.41 1.37 -9.87
C LYS A 121 -2.07 0.73 -8.52
N TRP A 122 -2.15 -0.59 -8.41
CA TRP A 122 -1.61 -1.32 -7.25
C TRP A 122 -0.08 -1.27 -7.22
N ASN A 123 0.50 -0.90 -6.08
CA ASN A 123 1.95 -0.89 -5.88
C ASN A 123 2.46 -2.27 -5.45
N MET A 124 2.57 -3.18 -6.41
CA MET A 124 3.06 -4.54 -6.19
C MET A 124 4.53 -4.57 -5.74
N GLY A 125 5.33 -3.60 -6.18
CA GLY A 125 6.73 -3.45 -5.74
C GLY A 125 6.83 -3.16 -4.25
N TRP A 126 6.10 -2.13 -3.78
CA TRP A 126 5.99 -1.83 -2.35
C TRP A 126 5.51 -3.03 -1.53
N MET A 127 4.44 -3.71 -1.98
CA MET A 127 3.90 -4.87 -1.28
C MET A 127 4.97 -5.96 -1.09
N ASN A 128 5.69 -6.33 -2.16
CA ASN A 128 6.73 -7.36 -2.12
C ASN A 128 7.90 -6.96 -1.22
N ASP A 129 8.40 -5.73 -1.38
CA ASP A 129 9.53 -5.22 -0.58
C ASP A 129 9.18 -5.21 0.91
N ILE A 130 7.99 -4.73 1.26
CA ILE A 130 7.57 -4.58 2.66
C ILE A 130 7.27 -5.94 3.29
N LEU A 131 6.53 -6.85 2.63
CA LEU A 131 6.32 -8.19 3.18
C LEU A 131 7.64 -8.97 3.31
N GLY A 132 8.54 -8.82 2.33
CA GLY A 132 9.88 -9.40 2.37
C GLY A 132 10.73 -8.85 3.52
N TYR A 133 10.63 -7.55 3.81
CA TYR A 133 11.32 -6.91 4.93
C TYR A 133 10.78 -7.38 6.29
N PHE A 134 9.46 -7.33 6.47
CA PHE A 134 8.82 -7.68 7.74
C PHE A 134 8.98 -9.17 8.10
N SER A 135 9.13 -10.05 7.10
CA SER A 135 9.36 -11.49 7.32
C SER A 135 10.76 -11.83 7.84
N LYS A 136 11.68 -10.86 7.88
CA LYS A 136 13.06 -11.06 8.36
C LYS A 136 13.14 -10.83 9.86
N GLU A 137 13.92 -11.66 10.54
CA GLU A 137 14.30 -11.45 11.94
C GLU A 137 14.85 -10.03 12.15
N PRO A 138 14.45 -9.33 13.22
CA PRO A 138 14.78 -7.92 13.40
C PRO A 138 16.28 -7.60 13.31
N ILE A 139 17.15 -8.50 13.80
CA ILE A 139 18.61 -8.33 13.75
C ILE A 139 19.17 -8.25 12.32
N PHE A 140 18.50 -8.84 11.33
CA PHE A 140 18.94 -8.83 9.93
C PHE A 140 18.33 -7.68 9.12
N ARG A 141 17.36 -6.94 9.67
CA ARG A 141 16.64 -5.89 8.94
C ARG A 141 17.54 -4.75 8.48
N LYS A 142 18.61 -4.45 9.21
CA LYS A 142 19.62 -3.46 8.81
C LYS A 142 20.25 -3.74 7.44
N TYR A 143 20.42 -5.02 7.07
CA TYR A 143 20.97 -5.40 5.76
C TYR A 143 19.97 -5.26 4.60
N HIS A 144 18.71 -4.94 4.92
CA HIS A 144 17.61 -4.81 3.98
C HIS A 144 16.87 -3.48 4.13
N HIS A 145 17.52 -2.47 4.74
CA HIS A 145 16.91 -1.17 5.00
C HIS A 145 16.42 -0.47 3.71
N ASN A 146 17.04 -0.78 2.56
CA ASN A 146 16.60 -0.30 1.25
C ASN A 146 15.16 -0.72 0.89
N ALA A 147 14.66 -1.85 1.40
CA ALA A 147 13.28 -2.27 1.16
C ALA A 147 12.25 -1.26 1.70
N LEU A 148 12.60 -0.50 2.75
CA LEU A 148 11.75 0.54 3.32
C LEU A 148 11.74 1.83 2.49
N THR A 149 12.82 2.09 1.74
CA THR A 149 13.06 3.40 1.10
C THR A 149 12.91 3.36 -0.42
N PHE A 150 13.09 2.19 -1.04
CA PHE A 150 13.14 2.04 -2.50
C PHE A 150 11.83 2.43 -3.21
N SER A 151 10.69 2.04 -2.64
CA SER A 151 9.38 2.36 -3.21
C SER A 151 9.13 3.87 -3.36
N LEU A 152 9.72 4.69 -2.48
CA LEU A 152 9.58 6.16 -2.52
C LEU A 152 10.37 6.82 -3.66
N LEU A 153 11.30 6.10 -4.30
CA LEU A 153 11.95 6.57 -5.54
C LEU A 153 10.96 6.69 -6.70
N TYR A 154 9.90 5.88 -6.68
CA TYR A 154 8.88 5.87 -7.73
C TYR A 154 7.45 6.08 -7.20
N ALA A 155 7.22 6.27 -5.90
CA ALA A 155 5.89 6.37 -5.31
C ALA A 155 4.98 7.48 -5.90
N PHE A 156 5.55 8.45 -6.62
CA PHE A 156 4.82 9.56 -7.24
C PHE A 156 4.79 9.47 -8.79
N THR A 157 5.30 8.38 -9.37
CA THR A 157 5.21 8.14 -10.82
C THR A 157 3.82 7.69 -11.23
N GLU A 158 3.05 7.10 -10.32
CA GLU A 158 1.67 6.64 -10.52
C GLU A 158 0.83 7.00 -9.28
N ASN A 159 -0.50 6.98 -9.42
CA ASN A 159 -1.42 7.11 -8.30
C ASN A 159 -1.57 5.75 -7.61
N PHE A 160 -0.69 5.45 -6.66
CA PHE A 160 -0.64 4.13 -6.07
C PHE A 160 -1.72 3.85 -5.01
N ILE A 161 -2.26 2.64 -5.05
CA ILE A 161 -2.86 1.96 -3.90
C ILE A 161 -1.81 0.97 -3.38
N LEU A 162 -1.60 0.93 -2.07
CA LEU A 162 -0.74 -0.01 -1.36
C LEU A 162 -1.57 -1.24 -0.98
N PRO A 163 -1.41 -2.39 -1.67
CA PRO A 163 -2.27 -3.54 -1.47
C PRO A 163 -1.69 -4.54 -0.47
N MET A 164 -2.52 -4.98 0.46
CA MET A 164 -2.37 -6.22 1.22
C MET A 164 -3.57 -7.11 0.86
N SER A 165 -3.53 -7.70 -0.34
CA SER A 165 -4.66 -8.39 -0.96
C SER A 165 -4.79 -9.85 -0.49
N HIS A 166 -5.83 -10.52 -1.00
CA HIS A 166 -6.08 -11.94 -0.78
C HIS A 166 -4.95 -12.85 -1.30
N ASP A 167 -4.31 -12.47 -2.41
CA ASP A 167 -3.22 -13.25 -3.02
C ASP A 167 -2.01 -13.40 -2.12
N GLU A 168 -1.87 -12.54 -1.11
CA GLU A 168 -0.72 -12.55 -0.20
C GLU A 168 -0.91 -13.44 1.02
N VAL A 169 -2.10 -14.01 1.21
CA VAL A 169 -2.45 -14.84 2.38
C VAL A 169 -3.01 -16.21 2.01
N VAL A 170 -2.57 -16.74 0.87
CA VAL A 170 -2.96 -18.05 0.31
C VAL A 170 -1.75 -18.83 -0.21
N HIS A 171 -1.96 -20.07 -0.67
CA HIS A 171 -1.00 -20.87 -1.41
C HIS A 171 0.36 -21.06 -0.71
N GLY A 172 0.35 -21.24 0.62
CA GLY A 172 1.57 -21.46 1.40
C GLY A 172 2.30 -20.17 1.79
N LYS A 173 1.78 -18.99 1.40
CA LYS A 173 2.37 -17.70 1.75
C LYS A 173 2.15 -17.30 3.21
N ARG A 174 1.31 -18.02 3.97
CA ARG A 174 0.88 -17.75 5.36
C ARG A 174 0.01 -16.50 5.49
N SER A 175 -0.72 -16.39 6.60
CA SER A 175 -1.38 -15.15 7.02
C SER A 175 -0.37 -14.04 7.32
N LEU A 176 -0.81 -12.78 7.32
CA LEU A 176 0.08 -11.65 7.65
C LEU A 176 0.70 -11.80 9.04
N LEU A 177 -0.05 -12.28 10.03
CA LEU A 177 0.48 -12.50 11.39
C LEU A 177 1.62 -13.53 11.40
N PHE A 178 1.49 -14.61 10.64
CA PHE A 178 2.48 -15.69 10.60
C PHE A 178 3.64 -15.47 9.62
N LYS A 179 3.62 -14.38 8.86
CA LYS A 179 4.82 -13.86 8.18
C LYS A 179 5.78 -13.20 9.17
N MET A 180 5.28 -12.63 10.28
CA MET A 180 6.11 -11.89 11.23
C MET A 180 7.02 -12.82 12.05
N PRO A 181 8.28 -12.44 12.34
CA PRO A 181 9.20 -13.20 13.18
C PRO A 181 8.88 -13.03 14.68
N GLY A 182 9.56 -13.82 15.51
CA GLY A 182 9.51 -13.70 16.96
C GLY A 182 8.37 -14.46 17.64
N ASP A 183 8.22 -14.20 18.94
CA ASP A 183 7.12 -14.73 19.75
C ASP A 183 5.76 -14.12 19.37
N MET A 184 4.68 -14.57 20.00
CA MET A 184 3.34 -14.09 19.65
C MET A 184 3.19 -12.57 19.88
N TRP A 185 3.78 -12.04 20.94
CA TRP A 185 3.71 -10.60 21.21
C TRP A 185 4.44 -9.82 20.11
N GLN A 186 5.63 -10.27 19.71
CA GLN A 186 6.41 -9.67 18.63
C GLN A 186 5.72 -9.79 17.27
N LYS A 187 5.01 -10.90 17.00
CA LYS A 187 4.21 -11.05 15.78
C LYS A 187 3.09 -10.02 15.70
N PHE A 188 2.35 -9.82 16.78
CA PHE A 188 1.32 -8.77 16.85
C PHE A 188 1.92 -7.36 16.78
N ALA A 189 3.06 -7.10 17.45
CA ALA A 189 3.74 -5.81 17.38
C ALA A 189 4.19 -5.49 15.93
N ASN A 190 4.83 -6.44 15.25
CA ASN A 190 5.17 -6.31 13.84
C ASN A 190 3.96 -6.10 12.95
N LEU A 191 2.84 -6.79 13.20
CA LEU A 191 1.63 -6.61 12.41
C LEU A 191 1.01 -5.21 12.62
N ARG A 192 0.99 -4.70 13.86
CA ARG A 192 0.59 -3.31 14.14
C ARG A 192 1.53 -2.32 13.43
N LEU A 193 2.84 -2.55 13.46
CA LEU A 193 3.83 -1.73 12.79
C LEU A 193 3.69 -1.76 11.26
N LEU A 194 3.38 -2.92 10.68
CA LEU A 194 3.09 -3.05 9.24
C LEU A 194 1.89 -2.20 8.85
N PHE A 195 0.79 -2.29 9.60
CA PHE A 195 -0.41 -1.50 9.34
C PHE A 195 -0.16 -0.01 9.57
N PHE A 196 0.56 0.35 10.63
CA PHE A 196 0.99 1.72 10.85
C PHE A 196 1.76 2.27 9.66
N PHE A 197 2.71 1.49 9.12
CA PHE A 197 3.48 1.89 7.96
C PHE A 197 2.60 1.99 6.70
N LEU A 198 1.73 1.01 6.45
CA LEU A 198 0.77 1.03 5.35
C LEU A 198 -0.08 2.32 5.38
N TRP A 199 -0.61 2.70 6.54
CA TRP A 199 -1.47 3.89 6.66
C TRP A 199 -0.70 5.21 6.57
N THR A 200 0.56 5.26 7.02
CA THR A 200 1.37 6.48 7.05
C THR A 200 2.18 6.70 5.78
N HIS A 201 2.50 5.66 5.02
CA HIS A 201 3.18 5.73 3.72
C HIS A 201 2.30 6.44 2.66
N PRO A 202 2.85 7.21 1.71
CA PRO A 202 2.06 7.78 0.60
C PRO A 202 1.33 6.72 -0.25
N GLY A 203 0.10 7.02 -0.66
CA GLY A 203 -0.76 6.17 -1.50
C GLY A 203 -2.01 5.67 -0.77
N LYS A 204 -3.05 5.24 -1.50
CA LYS A 204 -4.30 4.74 -0.86
C LYS A 204 -4.13 3.33 -0.30
N LYS A 205 -5.06 2.89 0.54
CA LYS A 205 -4.91 1.68 1.38
C LYS A 205 -5.86 0.58 0.93
N LEU A 206 -5.37 -0.66 0.88
CA LEU A 206 -6.21 -1.84 0.73
C LEU A 206 -5.72 -2.94 1.67
N LEU A 207 -6.62 -3.45 2.50
CA LEU A 207 -6.37 -4.54 3.45
C LEU A 207 -7.45 -5.61 3.26
N PHE A 208 -7.04 -6.84 3.01
CA PHE A 208 -7.96 -7.96 2.83
C PHE A 208 -8.54 -8.45 4.17
N MET A 209 -9.78 -8.94 4.13
CA MET A 209 -10.50 -9.43 5.30
C MET A 209 -9.73 -10.54 6.04
N GLY A 210 -9.87 -10.57 7.37
CA GLY A 210 -9.11 -11.47 8.23
C GLY A 210 -7.79 -10.86 8.73
N ALA A 211 -7.18 -9.96 7.95
CA ALA A 211 -5.93 -9.33 8.36
C ALA A 211 -6.13 -8.33 9.51
N GLU A 212 -7.28 -7.65 9.56
CA GLU A 212 -7.59 -6.60 10.54
C GLU A 212 -7.66 -7.09 11.99
N PHE A 213 -7.91 -8.38 12.20
CA PHE A 213 -7.85 -9.02 13.51
C PHE A 213 -6.73 -10.05 13.61
N GLY A 214 -5.84 -10.12 12.60
CA GLY A 214 -4.68 -11.00 12.63
C GLY A 214 -5.05 -12.48 12.58
N GLN A 215 -5.89 -12.87 11.62
CA GLN A 215 -6.21 -14.28 11.39
C GLN A 215 -4.93 -15.13 11.30
N ILE A 216 -4.97 -16.29 11.96
CA ILE A 216 -3.83 -17.21 12.05
C ILE A 216 -3.69 -18.00 10.76
N SER A 217 -4.79 -18.62 10.31
CA SER A 217 -4.83 -19.46 9.12
C SER A 217 -4.71 -18.64 7.84
N GLU A 218 -4.17 -19.25 6.78
CA GLU A 218 -4.34 -18.74 5.42
C GLU A 218 -5.82 -18.60 5.09
N TRP A 219 -6.14 -17.68 4.19
CA TRP A 219 -7.50 -17.55 3.70
C TRP A 219 -7.88 -18.81 2.92
N TYR A 220 -9.03 -19.39 3.24
CA TYR A 220 -9.59 -20.50 2.51
C TYR A 220 -11.00 -20.17 2.05
N CYS A 221 -11.17 -20.07 0.73
CA CYS A 221 -12.41 -19.59 0.10
C CYS A 221 -13.65 -20.47 0.35
N LYS A 222 -13.50 -21.67 0.92
CA LYS A 222 -14.62 -22.60 1.19
C LYS A 222 -15.11 -22.58 2.64
N VAL A 223 -14.52 -21.76 3.51
CA VAL A 223 -14.92 -21.63 4.92
C VAL A 223 -15.01 -20.16 5.29
N SER A 224 -15.73 -19.88 6.39
CA SER A 224 -15.75 -18.53 6.96
C SER A 224 -14.39 -18.16 7.55
N LEU A 225 -14.18 -16.87 7.79
CA LEU A 225 -13.06 -16.39 8.58
C LEU A 225 -13.08 -16.97 10.01
N ASP A 226 -11.92 -16.96 10.66
CA ASP A 226 -11.71 -17.49 12.01
C ASP A 226 -12.26 -16.55 13.10
N TRP A 227 -13.57 -16.24 13.06
CA TRP A 227 -14.22 -15.26 13.95
C TRP A 227 -14.06 -15.56 15.44
N HIS A 228 -13.95 -16.84 15.80
CA HIS A 228 -13.70 -17.29 17.17
C HIS A 228 -12.46 -16.62 17.80
N LEU A 229 -11.47 -16.22 17.00
CA LEU A 229 -10.28 -15.48 17.46
C LEU A 229 -10.67 -14.12 18.07
N THR A 230 -11.60 -13.42 17.45
CA THR A 230 -12.10 -12.12 17.95
C THR A 230 -13.01 -12.26 19.17
N GLU A 231 -13.59 -13.43 19.39
CA GLU A 231 -14.48 -13.69 20.52
C GLU A 231 -13.72 -14.16 21.76
N GLN A 232 -12.64 -14.92 21.57
CA GLN A 232 -12.02 -15.70 22.64
C GLN A 232 -10.61 -15.21 23.01
N ASN A 233 -9.98 -14.36 22.18
CA ASN A 233 -8.59 -13.97 22.38
C ASN A 233 -8.38 -12.45 22.31
N THR A 234 -7.89 -11.91 23.43
CA THR A 234 -7.64 -10.48 23.65
C THR A 234 -6.68 -9.87 22.63
N MET A 235 -5.64 -10.58 22.17
CA MET A 235 -4.66 -10.02 21.22
C MET A 235 -5.31 -9.68 19.87
N HIS A 236 -6.24 -10.52 19.41
CA HIS A 236 -6.97 -10.28 18.16
C HIS A 236 -7.97 -9.11 18.31
N GLN A 237 -8.65 -9.02 19.46
CA GLN A 237 -9.53 -7.88 19.79
C GLN A 237 -8.74 -6.56 19.84
N GLN A 238 -7.57 -6.56 20.47
CA GLN A 238 -6.69 -5.39 20.57
C GLN A 238 -6.17 -4.95 19.21
N LEU A 239 -5.83 -5.89 18.31
CA LEU A 239 -5.43 -5.56 16.94
C LEU A 239 -6.59 -4.97 16.13
N GLN A 240 -7.79 -5.54 16.25
CA GLN A 240 -8.98 -4.99 15.60
C GLN A 240 -9.27 -3.56 16.08
N LYS A 241 -9.14 -3.32 17.39
CA LYS A 241 -9.28 -1.99 17.99
C LYS A 241 -8.21 -1.02 17.48
N PHE A 242 -6.96 -1.49 17.32
CA PHE A 242 -5.89 -0.70 16.71
C PHE A 242 -6.22 -0.30 15.27
N VAL A 243 -6.71 -1.23 14.43
CA VAL A 243 -7.10 -0.93 13.04
C VAL A 243 -8.28 0.05 13.00
N GLN A 244 -9.22 -0.04 13.93
CA GLN A 244 -10.31 0.94 14.08
C GLN A 244 -9.75 2.34 14.39
N GLN A 245 -8.85 2.45 15.37
CA GLN A 245 -8.24 3.73 15.73
C GLN A 245 -7.38 4.29 14.59
N LEU A 246 -6.63 3.43 13.91
CA LEU A 246 -5.78 3.81 12.78
C LEU A 246 -6.61 4.41 11.63
N ASN A 247 -7.79 3.83 11.36
CA ASN A 247 -8.74 4.38 10.40
C ASN A 247 -9.35 5.71 10.83
N ALA A 248 -9.63 5.90 12.13
CA ALA A 248 -10.09 7.18 12.65
C ALA A 248 -9.03 8.28 12.47
N VAL A 249 -7.80 8.02 12.91
CA VAL A 249 -6.65 8.92 12.76
C VAL A 249 -6.42 9.28 11.29
N TYR A 250 -6.49 8.29 10.39
CA TYR A 250 -6.32 8.54 8.95
C TYR A 250 -7.37 9.50 8.40
N LYS A 251 -8.65 9.30 8.70
CA LYS A 251 -9.72 10.19 8.22
C LYS A 251 -9.60 11.61 8.79
N GLU A 252 -9.22 11.72 10.06
CA GLU A 252 -9.14 13.01 10.78
C GLU A 252 -7.85 13.78 10.48
N THR A 253 -6.79 13.10 10.03
CA THR A 253 -5.46 13.69 9.81
C THR A 253 -5.20 13.85 8.31
N ARG A 254 -5.63 14.99 7.76
CA ARG A 254 -5.52 15.32 6.32
C ARG A 254 -4.14 15.05 5.70
N PRO A 255 -3.00 15.36 6.35
CA PRO A 255 -1.68 15.12 5.76
C PRO A 255 -1.42 13.66 5.36
N LEU A 256 -2.13 12.69 5.96
CA LEU A 256 -1.98 11.27 5.65
C LEU A 256 -2.57 10.86 4.29
N TRP A 257 -3.46 11.67 3.70
CA TRP A 257 -4.17 11.31 2.47
C TRP A 257 -4.38 12.45 1.46
N GLU A 258 -4.19 13.71 1.85
CA GLU A 258 -4.53 14.86 1.02
C GLU A 258 -3.57 15.07 -0.15
N VAL A 259 -2.28 14.76 0.05
CA VAL A 259 -1.20 14.94 -0.94
C VAL A 259 -0.43 13.62 -1.13
N ASP A 260 -1.13 12.54 -1.51
CA ASP A 260 -0.50 11.21 -1.68
C ASP A 260 0.35 11.07 -2.95
N PHE A 261 0.06 11.86 -4.00
CA PHE A 261 0.57 11.65 -5.36
C PHE A 261 1.50 12.76 -5.85
N SER A 262 2.07 13.54 -4.92
CA SER A 262 3.10 14.54 -5.19
C SER A 262 4.24 14.40 -4.19
N PHE A 263 5.46 14.74 -4.63
CA PHE A 263 6.62 14.87 -3.75
C PHE A 263 6.39 15.89 -2.62
N ASP A 264 5.47 16.85 -2.80
CA ASP A 264 5.16 17.85 -1.76
C ASP A 264 4.54 17.24 -0.49
N GLY A 265 3.88 16.09 -0.61
CA GLY A 265 3.17 15.45 0.50
C GLY A 265 4.03 14.57 1.41
N PHE A 266 5.32 14.43 1.09
CA PHE A 266 6.24 13.55 1.80
C PHE A 266 7.63 14.16 1.89
N ARG A 267 8.25 14.08 3.07
CA ARG A 267 9.65 14.44 3.27
C ARG A 267 10.31 13.52 4.27
N TRP A 268 11.47 12.95 3.94
CA TRP A 268 12.27 12.23 4.93
C TRP A 268 12.74 13.16 6.05
N MET A 269 12.63 12.71 7.30
CA MET A 269 13.27 13.34 8.47
C MET A 269 14.55 12.59 8.83
N ASP A 270 14.52 11.26 8.79
CA ASP A 270 15.70 10.40 8.86
C ASP A 270 15.40 9.05 8.18
N PHE A 271 16.33 8.55 7.39
CA PHE A 271 16.27 7.23 6.74
C PHE A 271 17.66 6.56 6.74
N ARG A 272 18.61 7.11 7.51
CA ARG A 272 20.00 6.65 7.56
C ARG A 272 20.31 5.90 8.85
N ASP A 273 19.38 5.85 9.81
CA ASP A 273 19.49 5.03 11.03
C ASP A 273 19.27 3.53 10.73
N VAL A 274 20.18 3.00 9.91
CA VAL A 274 20.19 1.62 9.42
C VAL A 274 20.46 0.65 10.57
N ASP A 275 21.36 1.01 11.49
CA ASP A 275 21.80 0.15 12.58
C ASP A 275 20.68 -0.12 13.59
N ASN A 276 19.85 0.89 13.92
CA ASN A 276 18.65 0.67 14.74
C ASN A 276 17.44 0.24 13.92
N SER A 277 17.55 0.21 12.59
CA SER A 277 16.41 0.03 11.67
C SER A 277 15.26 0.97 12.03
N ILE A 278 15.56 2.27 12.03
CA ILE A 278 14.57 3.33 12.25
C ILE A 278 14.45 4.17 11.00
N ILE A 279 13.20 4.53 10.67
CA ILE A 279 12.92 5.58 9.70
C ILE A 279 11.99 6.61 10.33
N ALA A 280 12.15 7.85 9.93
CA ALA A 280 11.27 8.95 10.28
C ALA A 280 10.96 9.80 9.05
N PHE A 281 9.70 10.15 8.86
CA PHE A 281 9.28 10.98 7.74
C PHE A 281 8.10 11.89 8.12
N CYS A 282 7.99 12.98 7.39
CA CYS A 282 6.91 13.93 7.49
C CYS A 282 5.90 13.69 6.36
N ARG A 283 4.61 13.69 6.71
CA ARG A 283 3.49 13.78 5.79
C ARG A 283 2.93 15.20 5.85
N GLN A 284 2.72 15.83 4.69
CA GLN A 284 2.25 17.22 4.59
C GLN A 284 0.86 17.28 3.96
N GLY A 285 0.00 18.14 4.52
CA GLY A 285 -1.25 18.53 3.90
C GLY A 285 -1.05 19.63 2.85
N LYS A 286 -2.15 20.11 2.27
CA LYS A 286 -2.11 21.27 1.35
C LYS A 286 -1.73 22.56 2.07
N ASP A 287 -2.08 22.69 3.35
CA ASP A 287 -1.55 23.74 4.22
C ASP A 287 -0.19 23.26 4.79
N PRO A 288 0.93 23.94 4.51
CA PRO A 288 2.24 23.57 5.06
C PRO A 288 2.29 23.53 6.60
N LYS A 289 1.36 24.20 7.29
CA LYS A 289 1.25 24.13 8.74
C LYS A 289 0.63 22.82 9.22
N ASP A 290 -0.22 22.18 8.42
CA ASP A 290 -0.82 20.89 8.72
C ASP A 290 0.12 19.79 8.25
N HIS A 291 0.91 19.27 9.18
CA HIS A 291 1.81 18.16 8.93
C HIS A 291 1.82 17.21 10.11
N VAL A 292 2.24 15.98 9.85
CA VAL A 292 2.57 15.01 10.90
C VAL A 292 3.95 14.43 10.64
N VAL A 293 4.63 14.03 11.71
CA VAL A 293 5.88 13.29 11.64
C VAL A 293 5.64 11.89 12.17
N CYS A 294 5.99 10.89 11.37
CA CYS A 294 5.90 9.48 11.71
C CYS A 294 7.32 8.97 11.99
N LEU A 295 7.49 8.26 13.10
CA LEU A 295 8.71 7.53 13.41
C LEU A 295 8.36 6.05 13.56
N LEU A 296 9.17 5.18 12.97
CA LEU A 296 8.97 3.72 12.98
C LEU A 296 10.26 3.03 13.41
N ASN A 297 10.14 2.12 14.37
CA ASN A 297 11.23 1.28 14.86
C ASN A 297 10.95 -0.18 14.53
N PHE A 298 11.79 -0.74 13.67
CA PHE A 298 11.63 -2.11 13.18
C PHE A 298 12.42 -3.14 14.01
N THR A 299 12.88 -2.78 15.22
CA THR A 299 13.54 -3.70 16.15
C THR A 299 12.84 -3.73 17.52
N PRO A 300 13.02 -4.81 18.32
CA PRO A 300 12.40 -4.89 19.65
C PRO A 300 13.11 -4.04 20.71
N GLN A 301 14.13 -3.26 20.34
CA GLN A 301 14.84 -2.40 21.26
C GLN A 301 14.04 -1.13 21.54
N VAL A 302 13.88 -0.77 22.81
CA VAL A 302 13.37 0.54 23.23
C VAL A 302 14.52 1.53 23.20
N LEU A 303 14.32 2.70 22.60
CA LEU A 303 15.27 3.81 22.65
C LEU A 303 14.66 4.96 23.42
N HIS A 304 15.29 5.35 24.53
CA HIS A 304 14.94 6.54 25.28
C HIS A 304 15.78 7.72 24.79
N ASP A 305 15.28 8.93 25.02
CA ASP A 305 15.97 10.17 24.67
C ASP A 305 16.43 10.20 23.19
N TYR A 306 15.61 9.63 22.30
CA TYR A 306 15.88 9.61 20.87
C TYR A 306 15.50 10.96 20.26
N LYS A 307 16.36 11.46 19.38
CA LYS A 307 16.10 12.70 18.62
C LYS A 307 15.20 12.38 17.44
N LEU A 308 13.99 12.92 17.41
CA LEU A 308 13.11 12.88 16.25
C LEU A 308 13.14 14.23 15.55
N GLY A 309 13.65 14.25 14.32
CA GLY A 309 13.64 15.44 13.46
C GLY A 309 12.22 15.92 13.15
N VAL A 310 11.98 17.22 13.26
CA VAL A 310 10.69 17.88 12.95
C VAL A 310 10.90 19.10 12.05
N PRO A 311 9.96 19.42 11.13
CA PRO A 311 10.20 20.40 10.08
C PRO A 311 10.13 21.86 10.56
N ALA A 312 9.57 22.12 11.74
CA ALA A 312 9.34 23.46 12.25
C ALA A 312 9.53 23.55 13.78
N PRO A 313 9.84 24.73 14.33
CA PRO A 313 9.78 24.97 15.77
C PRO A 313 8.32 24.94 16.25
N GLY A 314 8.11 24.63 17.53
CA GLY A 314 6.78 24.60 18.14
C GLY A 314 6.65 23.48 19.17
N TRP A 315 5.42 23.25 19.61
CA TRP A 315 5.08 22.11 20.46
C TRP A 315 4.50 21.00 19.62
N TYR A 316 4.95 19.78 19.87
CA TYR A 316 4.49 18.57 19.21
C TYR A 316 3.84 17.63 20.22
N GLN A 317 2.76 16.98 19.81
CA GLN A 317 2.04 16.00 20.61
C GLN A 317 1.97 14.66 19.86
N GLU A 318 2.21 13.56 20.58
CA GLU A 318 1.92 12.22 20.09
C GLU A 318 0.41 12.01 19.99
N ILE A 319 -0.09 11.69 18.79
CA ILE A 319 -1.52 11.45 18.51
C ILE A 319 -1.85 9.97 18.35
N LEU A 320 -0.85 9.13 18.11
CA LEU A 320 -1.00 7.68 17.99
C LEU A 320 0.34 6.99 18.29
N SER A 321 0.31 5.95 19.11
CA SER A 321 1.39 4.98 19.27
C SER A 321 0.87 3.56 19.08
N THR A 322 1.55 2.78 18.25
CA THR A 322 1.22 1.35 18.05
C THR A 322 1.51 0.49 19.29
N ASP A 323 2.24 1.02 20.26
CA ASP A 323 2.66 0.31 21.48
C ASP A 323 1.79 0.62 22.69
N THR A 324 0.70 1.37 22.51
CA THR A 324 -0.29 1.62 23.56
C THR A 324 -0.83 0.30 24.12
N ALA A 325 -0.95 0.18 25.45
CA ALA A 325 -1.40 -1.05 26.12
C ALA A 325 -2.77 -1.55 25.61
N GLU A 326 -3.65 -0.62 25.25
CA GLU A 326 -4.97 -0.89 24.65
C GLU A 326 -4.89 -1.68 23.33
N PHE A 327 -3.78 -1.56 22.61
CA PHE A 327 -3.52 -2.28 21.36
C PHE A 327 -2.63 -3.52 21.56
N GLY A 328 -2.34 -3.88 22.82
CA GLY A 328 -1.48 -5.02 23.17
C GLY A 328 0.01 -4.70 23.07
N GLY A 329 0.41 -3.43 23.15
CA GLY A 329 1.80 -3.01 23.26
C GLY A 329 2.34 -3.01 24.69
N SER A 330 3.64 -2.70 24.82
CA SER A 330 4.38 -2.62 26.08
C SER A 330 4.19 -1.31 26.84
N ASN A 331 3.50 -0.34 26.22
CA ASN A 331 3.15 0.96 26.78
C ASN A 331 4.35 1.89 27.00
N VAL A 332 5.33 1.86 26.10
CA VAL A 332 6.31 2.95 25.99
C VAL A 332 5.59 4.19 25.49
N PHE A 333 5.59 5.24 26.31
CA PHE A 333 4.68 6.39 26.15
C PHE A 333 5.42 7.72 26.24
N ASN A 334 4.97 8.71 25.47
CA ASN A 334 5.44 10.10 25.52
C ASN A 334 4.33 10.99 26.13
N PRO A 335 4.35 11.26 27.45
CA PRO A 335 3.20 11.83 28.17
C PRO A 335 2.90 13.30 27.89
N ASP A 336 3.94 14.09 27.60
CA ASP A 336 3.83 15.53 27.48
C ASP A 336 4.08 16.00 26.06
N ARG A 337 3.48 17.15 25.73
CA ARG A 337 3.87 17.92 24.56
C ARG A 337 5.38 18.16 24.61
N LYS A 338 6.06 17.89 23.50
CA LYS A 338 7.51 18.08 23.37
C LYS A 338 7.77 19.39 22.65
N GLN A 339 8.56 20.26 23.27
CA GLN A 339 9.02 21.48 22.62
C GLN A 339 10.14 21.13 21.65
N ALA A 340 10.02 21.59 20.41
CA ALA A 340 11.07 21.44 19.41
C ALA A 340 12.29 22.29 19.79
N ILE A 341 13.45 21.64 19.81
CA ILE A 341 14.77 22.24 19.98
C ILE A 341 15.26 22.67 18.61
N ALA A 342 15.67 23.94 18.48
CA ALA A 342 16.14 24.56 17.24
C ALA A 342 17.58 24.13 16.89
N GLU A 343 17.79 22.82 16.79
CA GLU A 343 19.04 22.18 16.41
C GLU A 343 18.76 21.12 15.34
N PRO A 344 19.51 21.10 14.22
CA PRO A 344 19.32 20.13 13.16
C PRO A 344 19.54 18.68 13.61
N PHE A 345 18.71 17.78 13.09
CA PHE A 345 18.88 16.34 13.25
C PHE A 345 18.34 15.62 12.00
N GLY A 346 19.09 14.66 11.47
CA GLY A 346 18.78 14.03 10.19
C GLY A 346 18.67 15.06 9.06
N GLU A 347 17.55 15.05 8.34
CA GLU A 347 17.20 15.97 7.26
C GLU A 347 16.30 17.14 7.73
N ALA A 348 16.11 17.27 9.06
CA ALA A 348 15.20 18.24 9.68
C ALA A 348 15.95 19.40 10.37
N PRO A 349 15.38 20.61 10.38
CA PRO A 349 15.99 21.80 11.00
C PRO A 349 15.87 21.84 12.54
N CYS A 350 14.92 21.10 13.12
CA CYS A 350 14.65 21.05 14.55
C CYS A 350 14.46 19.59 14.98
N HIS A 351 14.49 19.31 16.27
CA HIS A 351 14.15 17.98 16.79
C HIS A 351 13.39 18.03 18.12
N ILE A 352 12.70 16.94 18.44
CA ILE A 352 12.12 16.68 19.77
C ILE A 352 12.76 15.42 20.38
N MET A 353 12.75 15.34 21.71
CA MET A 353 13.21 14.14 22.44
C MET A 353 12.03 13.23 22.74
N VAL A 354 12.11 11.98 22.26
CA VAL A 354 11.04 10.98 22.41
C VAL A 354 11.58 9.65 22.92
N SER A 355 10.72 8.88 23.58
CA SER A 355 10.92 7.44 23.73
C SER A 355 10.32 6.73 22.52
N VAL A 356 11.11 5.87 21.90
CA VAL A 356 10.76 5.10 20.71
C VAL A 356 10.28 3.71 21.15
N PRO A 357 9.04 3.32 20.83
CA PRO A 357 8.52 2.02 21.22
C PRO A 357 9.22 0.87 20.48
N PRO A 358 9.26 -0.33 21.08
CA PRO A 358 9.82 -1.53 20.46
C PRO A 358 8.87 -2.09 19.40
N LEU A 359 9.37 -2.43 18.21
CA LEU A 359 8.57 -2.94 17.08
C LEU A 359 7.30 -2.09 16.85
N GLY A 360 7.46 -0.78 16.90
CA GLY A 360 6.35 0.15 16.94
C GLY A 360 6.62 1.47 16.25
N GLY A 361 5.57 2.25 16.09
CA GLY A 361 5.63 3.57 15.48
C GLY A 361 4.78 4.58 16.24
N ILE A 362 5.17 5.85 16.12
CA ILE A 362 4.47 6.98 16.71
C ILE A 362 4.17 8.03 15.63
N ILE A 363 3.02 8.69 15.73
CA ILE A 363 2.69 9.90 14.96
C ILE A 363 2.70 11.07 15.91
N VAL A 364 3.50 12.09 15.60
CA VAL A 364 3.48 13.37 16.30
C VAL A 364 2.96 14.48 15.38
N LYS A 365 2.19 15.41 15.95
CA LYS A 365 1.57 16.54 15.24
C LYS A 365 1.89 17.85 15.97
N PRO A 366 2.09 18.98 15.25
CA PRO A 366 2.11 20.31 15.87
C PRO A 366 0.81 20.61 16.63
N VAL A 367 0.94 21.37 17.71
CA VAL A 367 -0.17 21.80 18.59
C VAL A 367 -0.70 23.18 18.20
#